data_AF-A0A6A6EMQ9-F1
#
_entry.id   AF-A0A6A6EMQ9-F1
#
_cell.length_a   1.000
_cell.length_b   1.000
_cell.length_c   1.000
_cell.angle_alpha   90.00
_cell.angle_beta   90.00
_cell.angle_gamma   90.00
#
_symmetry.space_group_name_H-M   'P 1'
#
loop_
_entity.id
_entity.type
_entity.pdbx_description
1 polymer ?
#
loop_
_entity_poly.entity_id
_entity_poly.type
_entity_poly.pdbx_seq_one_letter_code
_entity_poly.pdbx_strand_id
1 'polypeptide(L)'
;MPITEFVLPFFKPEIAKEGLATLRVASKAFDGSTGLLYRQIGHVLRLNGVDISSNYRPVVGLEWDKPESFHTFFPASPFFAEFRGKMGPFLTNAPTPQLFRPSTGKERSEHCFESGLTQFFIGDVEGGKEEVDGAWERLVKELEREGRFVGILGWEGLEEYEAVGGSKGVRKAQEGLMKKGFEDFVVKFGE
;
A
#
# COMPACT_ATOMS: atom_id res chain seq x y z
N MET A 1 -16.69 -5.52 -8.55
CA MET A 1 -15.34 -5.29 -9.09
C MET A 1 -14.43 -5.19 -7.89
N PRO A 2 -13.34 -5.96 -7.85
CA PRO A 2 -12.45 -5.94 -6.71
C PRO A 2 -11.91 -4.54 -6.42
N ILE A 3 -11.70 -4.26 -5.15
CA ILE A 3 -11.09 -3.02 -4.67
C ILE A 3 -9.92 -3.35 -3.75
N THR A 4 -8.90 -2.52 -3.83
CA THR A 4 -7.75 -2.59 -2.94
C THR A 4 -7.94 -1.61 -1.80
N GLU A 5 -7.58 -2.00 -0.60
CA GLU A 5 -7.64 -1.17 0.59
C GLU A 5 -6.24 -1.15 1.21
N PHE A 6 -5.71 0.07 1.42
CA PHE A 6 -4.48 0.26 2.17
C PHE A 6 -4.77 0.93 3.50
N VAL A 7 -4.48 0.21 4.58
CA VAL A 7 -4.44 0.81 5.91
C VAL A 7 -3.00 1.10 6.27
N LEU A 8 -2.72 2.34 6.66
CA LEU A 8 -1.41 2.81 7.11
C LEU A 8 -1.45 3.19 8.60
N PRO A 9 -1.42 2.21 9.53
CA PRO A 9 -1.40 2.53 10.94
C PRO A 9 -0.14 3.28 11.35
N PHE A 10 -0.29 4.15 12.35
CA PHE A 10 0.83 4.76 13.04
C PHE A 10 0.97 4.07 14.40
N PHE A 11 2.11 3.38 14.58
CA PHE A 11 2.45 2.80 15.87
C PHE A 11 3.26 3.77 16.71
N LYS A 12 3.12 3.62 18.03
CA LYS A 12 3.99 4.29 19.00
C LYS A 12 5.44 3.83 18.75
N PRO A 13 6.41 4.75 18.55
CA PRO A 13 7.76 4.39 18.12
C PRO A 13 8.45 3.34 19.01
N GLU A 14 8.27 3.42 20.32
CA GLU A 14 8.89 2.56 21.32
C GLU A 14 8.47 1.09 21.24
N ILE A 15 7.31 0.80 20.66
CA ILE A 15 6.73 -0.55 20.54
C ILE A 15 6.37 -0.90 19.09
N ALA A 16 6.87 -0.16 18.10
CA ALA A 16 6.48 -0.34 16.70
C ALA A 16 6.79 -1.74 16.16
N LYS A 17 7.95 -2.30 16.53
CA LYS A 17 8.35 -3.66 16.14
C LYS A 17 7.41 -4.73 16.71
N GLU A 18 7.03 -4.60 17.98
CA GLU A 18 6.10 -5.49 18.67
C GLU A 18 4.68 -5.33 18.13
N GLY A 19 4.29 -4.10 17.80
CA GLY A 19 3.03 -3.78 17.14
C GLY A 19 2.93 -4.42 15.76
N LEU A 20 4.01 -4.42 14.96
CA LEU A 20 4.04 -5.08 13.66
C LEU A 20 3.91 -6.60 13.80
N ALA A 21 4.62 -7.22 14.74
CA ALA A 21 4.49 -8.64 15.01
C ALA A 21 3.06 -9.01 15.46
N THR A 22 2.48 -8.18 16.34
CA THR A 22 1.10 -8.37 16.81
C THR A 22 0.10 -8.18 15.67
N LEU A 23 0.29 -7.20 14.79
CA LEU A 23 -0.54 -6.94 13.63
C LEU A 23 -0.61 -8.16 12.71
N ARG A 24 0.54 -8.81 12.44
CA ARG A 24 0.60 -10.04 11.63
C ARG A 24 -0.30 -11.14 12.21
N VAL A 25 -0.28 -11.32 13.53
CA VAL A 25 -1.12 -12.32 14.21
C VAL A 25 -2.58 -11.90 14.28
N ALA A 26 -2.86 -10.66 14.70
CA ALA A 26 -4.20 -10.14 14.90
C ALA A 26 -5.00 -10.06 13.59
N SER A 27 -4.32 -9.80 12.47
CA SER A 27 -4.95 -9.71 11.16
C SER A 27 -5.62 -11.02 10.71
N LYS A 28 -5.26 -12.18 11.29
CA LYS A 28 -5.93 -13.47 11.10
C LYS A 28 -7.41 -13.46 11.49
N ALA A 29 -7.82 -12.53 12.36
CA ALA A 29 -9.24 -12.30 12.66
C ALA A 29 -10.08 -12.01 11.40
N PHE A 30 -9.44 -11.59 10.30
CA PHE A 30 -10.14 -11.28 9.05
C PHE A 30 -10.49 -12.52 8.21
N ASP A 31 -9.94 -13.72 8.51
CA ASP A 31 -10.13 -14.94 7.69
C ASP A 31 -11.61 -15.36 7.54
N GLY A 32 -12.50 -14.89 8.43
CA GLY A 32 -13.95 -15.12 8.35
C GLY A 32 -14.75 -14.01 7.64
N SER A 33 -14.08 -12.97 7.12
CA SER A 33 -14.76 -11.83 6.52
C SER A 33 -15.27 -12.17 5.13
N THR A 34 -16.59 -12.09 4.94
CA THR A 34 -17.20 -12.28 3.63
C THR A 34 -16.66 -11.27 2.62
N GLY A 35 -16.23 -11.76 1.46
CA GLY A 35 -15.75 -10.92 0.36
C GLY A 35 -14.30 -10.46 0.47
N LEU A 36 -13.57 -10.83 1.53
CA LEU A 36 -12.12 -10.64 1.58
C LEU A 36 -11.45 -11.65 0.63
N LEU A 37 -10.78 -11.15 -0.40
CA LEU A 37 -10.09 -11.95 -1.40
C LEU A 37 -8.61 -12.14 -1.05
N TYR A 38 -7.99 -11.11 -0.49
CA TYR A 38 -6.57 -11.11 -0.21
C TYR A 38 -6.25 -10.27 1.03
N ARG A 39 -5.24 -10.69 1.79
CA ARG A 39 -4.69 -9.94 2.93
C ARG A 39 -3.19 -10.15 2.99
N GLN A 40 -2.47 -9.04 3.13
CA GLN A 40 -1.05 -9.09 3.40
C GLN A 40 -0.59 -7.95 4.29
N ILE A 41 0.37 -8.25 5.16
CA ILE A 41 0.94 -7.29 6.11
C ILE A 41 2.39 -7.05 5.72
N GLY A 42 2.75 -5.77 5.65
CA GLY A 42 4.08 -5.33 5.33
C GLY A 42 4.52 -4.19 6.23
N HIS A 43 5.71 -3.66 5.95
CA HIS A 43 6.17 -2.42 6.52
C HIS A 43 6.92 -1.58 5.49
N VAL A 44 6.89 -0.27 5.69
CA VAL A 44 7.53 0.69 4.80
C VAL A 44 9.04 0.63 4.99
N LEU A 45 9.76 0.37 3.91
CA LEU A 45 11.22 0.46 3.84
C LEU A 45 11.65 1.87 3.47
N ARG A 46 10.99 2.48 2.48
CA ARG A 46 11.28 3.85 2.05
C ARG A 46 10.01 4.69 1.97
N LEU A 47 10.11 5.94 2.41
CA LEU A 47 9.09 6.97 2.28
C LEU A 47 9.69 8.18 1.59
N ASN A 48 9.14 8.58 0.44
CA ASN A 48 9.66 9.68 -0.38
C ASN A 48 11.17 9.54 -0.65
N GLY A 49 11.62 8.31 -0.95
CA GLY A 49 13.02 7.95 -1.16
C GLY A 49 13.89 7.83 0.09
N VAL A 50 13.40 8.26 1.26
CA VAL A 50 14.13 8.18 2.53
C VAL A 50 13.97 6.80 3.16
N ASP A 51 15.06 6.15 3.54
CA ASP A 51 15.02 4.89 4.30
C ASP A 51 14.43 5.13 5.69
N ILE A 52 13.33 4.43 5.97
CA ILE A 52 12.64 4.43 7.25
C ILE A 52 12.38 3.01 7.76
N SER A 53 13.09 2.00 7.23
CA SER A 53 12.90 0.59 7.54
C SER A 53 12.95 0.29 9.05
N SER A 54 13.82 0.99 9.77
CA SER A 54 13.96 0.88 11.23
C SER A 54 12.76 1.41 12.04
N ASN A 55 11.84 2.16 11.42
CA ASN A 55 10.64 2.68 12.08
C ASN A 55 9.51 1.65 12.20
N TYR A 56 9.61 0.52 11.48
CA TYR A 56 8.58 -0.53 11.44
C TYR A 56 7.17 0.00 11.12
N ARG A 57 7.07 1.04 10.28
CA ARG A 57 5.78 1.63 9.90
C ARG A 57 4.95 0.59 9.15
N PRO A 58 3.81 0.11 9.69
CA PRO A 58 3.06 -0.98 9.10
C PRO A 58 2.27 -0.54 7.87
N VAL A 59 2.03 -1.50 6.97
CA VAL A 59 1.05 -1.38 5.88
C VAL A 59 0.20 -2.64 5.87
N VAL A 60 -1.12 -2.47 5.87
CA VAL A 60 -2.08 -3.56 5.67
C VAL A 60 -2.64 -3.41 4.26
N GLY A 61 -2.31 -4.36 3.38
CA GLY A 61 -2.93 -4.50 2.07
C GLY A 61 -4.10 -5.48 2.16
N LEU A 62 -5.29 -5.04 1.82
CA LEU A 62 -6.48 -5.89 1.72
C LEU A 62 -7.05 -5.79 0.31
N GLU A 63 -7.61 -6.89 -0.19
CA GLU A 63 -8.40 -6.88 -1.41
C GLU A 63 -9.79 -7.44 -1.13
N TRP A 64 -10.81 -6.71 -1.57
CA TRP A 64 -12.22 -7.06 -1.40
C TRP A 64 -12.86 -7.29 -2.77
N ASP A 65 -13.82 -8.20 -2.88
CA ASP A 65 -14.57 -8.48 -4.12
C ASP A 65 -15.41 -7.28 -4.62
N LYS A 66 -15.86 -6.45 -3.67
CA LYS A 66 -16.64 -5.23 -3.90
C LYS A 66 -16.63 -4.31 -2.67
N PRO A 67 -16.93 -3.00 -2.83
CA PRO A 67 -16.99 -2.04 -1.73
C PRO A 67 -17.94 -2.44 -0.59
N GLU A 68 -19.07 -3.06 -0.90
CA GLU A 68 -20.09 -3.44 0.08
C GLU A 68 -19.57 -4.46 1.10
N SER A 69 -18.67 -5.35 0.67
CA SER A 69 -18.03 -6.33 1.55
C SER A 69 -17.11 -5.64 2.56
N PHE A 70 -16.32 -4.66 2.10
CA PHE A 70 -15.53 -3.81 3.00
C PHE A 70 -16.42 -3.05 3.99
N HIS A 71 -17.52 -2.44 3.53
CA HIS A 71 -18.45 -1.71 4.41
C HIS A 71 -19.24 -2.59 5.38
N THR A 72 -19.35 -3.90 5.09
CA THR A 72 -19.89 -4.88 6.04
C THR A 72 -18.87 -5.20 7.12
N PHE A 73 -17.58 -5.22 6.76
CA PHE A 73 -16.47 -5.47 7.68
C PHE A 73 -16.14 -4.25 8.56
N PHE A 74 -15.96 -3.07 7.97
CA PHE A 74 -15.62 -1.81 8.63
C PHE A 74 -16.83 -0.87 8.66
N PRO A 75 -17.13 -0.17 9.79
CA PRO A 75 -16.28 0.01 10.96
C PRO A 75 -16.62 -0.87 12.17
N ALA A 76 -17.58 -1.79 12.06
CA ALA A 76 -18.22 -2.37 13.25
C ALA A 76 -18.46 -3.88 13.20
N SER A 77 -17.90 -4.62 12.24
CA SER A 77 -18.02 -6.09 12.29
C SER A 77 -17.37 -6.66 13.56
N PRO A 78 -17.82 -7.83 14.04
CA PRO A 78 -17.18 -8.51 15.17
C PRO A 78 -15.69 -8.77 14.93
N PHE A 79 -15.31 -9.15 13.70
CA PHE A 79 -13.91 -9.37 13.30
C PHE A 79 -13.07 -8.09 13.42
N PHE A 80 -13.60 -6.96 12.93
CA PHE A 80 -12.90 -5.68 13.05
C PHE A 80 -12.84 -5.19 14.50
N ALA A 81 -13.90 -5.39 15.29
CA ALA A 81 -13.93 -5.03 16.70
C ALA A 81 -12.89 -5.81 17.52
N GLU A 82 -12.77 -7.12 17.29
CA GLU A 82 -11.75 -7.97 17.90
C GLU A 82 -10.34 -7.50 17.52
N PHE A 83 -10.10 -7.29 16.23
CA PHE A 83 -8.83 -6.78 15.71
C PHE A 83 -8.44 -5.44 16.34
N ARG A 84 -9.38 -4.48 16.37
CA ARG A 84 -9.18 -3.16 16.98
C ARG A 84 -8.82 -3.28 18.47
N GLY A 85 -9.46 -4.19 19.20
CA GLY A 85 -9.14 -4.46 20.60
C GLY A 85 -7.69 -4.90 20.81
N LYS A 86 -7.19 -5.78 19.93
CA LYS A 86 -5.79 -6.25 19.95
C LYS A 86 -4.78 -5.16 19.57
N MET A 87 -5.14 -4.30 18.61
CA MET A 87 -4.22 -3.30 18.08
C MET A 87 -4.19 -1.98 18.88
N GLY A 88 -5.24 -1.65 19.62
CA GLY A 88 -5.37 -0.40 20.37
C GLY A 88 -4.15 0.02 21.19
N PRO A 89 -3.49 -0.88 21.96
CA PRO A 89 -2.31 -0.54 22.75
C PRO A 89 -1.12 0.01 21.94
N PHE A 90 -0.99 -0.39 20.67
CA PHE A 90 0.14 -0.08 19.81
C PHE A 90 -0.05 1.20 18.99
N LEU A 91 -1.30 1.62 18.77
CA LEU A 91 -1.65 2.71 17.87
C LEU A 91 -1.48 4.08 18.54
N THR A 92 -1.00 5.06 17.77
CA THR A 92 -1.03 6.48 18.18
C THR A 92 -2.42 7.09 17.97
N ASN A 93 -3.14 6.62 16.94
CA ASN A 93 -4.48 7.06 16.57
C ASN A 93 -5.21 5.95 15.83
N ALA A 94 -6.54 6.08 15.73
CA ALA A 94 -7.31 5.22 14.85
C ALA A 94 -6.82 5.42 13.40
N PRO A 95 -6.47 4.35 12.68
CA PRO A 95 -6.11 4.45 11.28
C PRO A 95 -7.35 4.73 10.43
N THR A 96 -7.14 5.42 9.31
CA THR A 96 -8.18 5.69 8.31
C THR A 96 -7.98 4.75 7.14
N PRO A 97 -8.90 3.80 6.89
CA PRO A 97 -8.89 2.99 5.68
C PRO A 97 -9.05 3.86 4.42
N GLN A 98 -8.39 3.50 3.34
CA GLN A 98 -8.44 4.15 2.04
C GLN A 98 -8.65 3.12 0.92
N LEU A 99 -9.81 3.21 0.27
CA LEU A 99 -10.21 2.31 -0.82
C LEU A 99 -9.71 2.85 -2.17
N PHE A 100 -9.02 2.00 -2.91
CA PHE A 100 -8.49 2.25 -4.24
C PHE A 100 -9.13 1.30 -5.24
N ARG A 101 -9.37 1.82 -6.44
CA ARG A 101 -9.78 0.99 -7.58
C ARG A 101 -8.54 0.65 -8.42
N PRO A 102 -8.46 -0.56 -8.98
CA PRO A 102 -7.46 -0.88 -9.98
C PRO A 102 -7.50 0.11 -11.15
N SER A 103 -6.36 0.32 -11.79
CA SER A 103 -6.27 1.12 -13.02
C SER A 103 -7.06 0.47 -14.17
N THR A 104 -7.45 1.28 -15.16
CA THR A 104 -8.17 0.79 -16.35
C THR A 104 -7.40 -0.35 -17.02
N GLY A 105 -8.07 -1.48 -17.25
CA GLY A 105 -7.45 -2.67 -17.85
C GLY A 105 -6.76 -3.61 -16.85
N LYS A 106 -6.87 -3.34 -15.54
CA LYS A 106 -6.44 -4.25 -14.47
C LYS A 106 -7.62 -4.70 -13.64
N GLU A 107 -7.65 -6.00 -13.33
CA GLU A 107 -8.77 -6.62 -12.61
C GLU A 107 -8.49 -6.74 -11.11
N ARG A 108 -7.23 -6.96 -10.71
CA ARG A 108 -6.80 -7.24 -9.32
C ARG A 108 -5.39 -6.70 -9.04
N SER A 109 -5.09 -6.51 -7.77
CA SER A 109 -3.81 -6.00 -7.25
C SER A 109 -2.98 -7.07 -6.52
N GLU A 110 -3.50 -8.29 -6.38
CA GLU A 110 -2.89 -9.40 -5.63
C GLU A 110 -1.40 -9.63 -5.94
N HIS A 111 -1.03 -9.64 -7.23
CA HIS A 111 0.35 -9.85 -7.67
C HIS A 111 1.32 -8.79 -7.14
N CYS A 112 0.83 -7.60 -6.81
CA CYS A 112 1.66 -6.55 -6.23
C CYS A 112 2.01 -6.89 -4.78
N PHE A 113 1.12 -7.51 -4.02
CA PHE A 113 1.38 -7.94 -2.65
C PHE A 113 2.28 -9.18 -2.56
N GLU A 114 2.35 -9.98 -3.63
CA GLU A 114 3.20 -11.16 -3.74
C GLU A 114 4.60 -10.85 -4.28
N SER A 115 4.79 -9.65 -4.82
CA SER A 115 6.10 -9.18 -5.29
C SER A 115 7.08 -9.00 -4.11
N GLY A 116 8.38 -9.07 -4.41
CA GLY A 116 9.41 -8.92 -3.37
C GLY A 116 9.40 -7.54 -2.71
N LEU A 117 9.02 -6.49 -3.45
CA LEU A 117 8.70 -5.16 -2.93
C LEU A 117 7.55 -4.53 -3.70
N THR A 118 6.71 -3.77 -3.01
CA THR A 118 5.63 -2.99 -3.62
C THR A 118 5.91 -1.51 -3.47
N GLN A 119 5.89 -0.75 -4.57
CA GLN A 119 5.84 0.70 -4.56
C GLN A 119 4.44 1.21 -4.92
N PHE A 120 3.92 2.15 -4.13
CA PHE A 120 2.66 2.84 -4.42
C PHE A 120 2.74 4.32 -4.06
N PHE A 121 1.87 5.11 -4.70
CA PHE A 121 1.76 6.54 -4.49
C PHE A 121 0.38 6.89 -3.96
N ILE A 122 0.30 7.69 -2.89
CA ILE A 122 -0.96 8.18 -2.33
C ILE A 122 -0.92 9.70 -2.28
N GLY A 123 -1.96 10.35 -2.77
CA GLY A 123 -2.09 11.80 -2.77
C GLY A 123 -3.48 12.24 -3.21
N ASP A 124 -3.84 13.47 -2.90
CA ASP A 124 -5.10 14.07 -3.32
C ASP A 124 -5.06 14.49 -4.79
N VAL A 125 -6.16 14.24 -5.49
CA VAL A 125 -6.34 14.59 -6.92
C VAL A 125 -7.20 15.83 -7.14
N GLU A 126 -7.63 16.50 -6.06
CA GLU A 126 -8.50 17.68 -6.17
C GLU A 126 -7.86 18.76 -7.04
N GLY A 127 -8.54 19.10 -8.14
CA GLY A 127 -8.13 20.15 -9.08
C GLY A 127 -7.06 19.75 -10.11
N GLY A 128 -6.55 18.51 -10.10
CA GLY A 128 -5.37 18.14 -10.90
C GLY A 128 -5.41 16.77 -11.57
N LYS A 129 -6.58 16.12 -11.65
CA LYS A 129 -6.72 14.73 -12.15
C LYS A 129 -6.02 14.49 -13.49
N GLU A 130 -6.25 15.31 -14.52
CA GLU A 130 -5.61 15.13 -15.84
C GLU A 130 -4.08 15.23 -15.76
N GLU A 131 -3.56 16.11 -14.90
CA GLU A 131 -2.11 16.26 -14.73
C GLU A 131 -1.49 15.09 -13.95
N VAL A 132 -2.22 14.56 -12.97
CA VAL A 132 -1.84 13.36 -12.21
C VAL A 132 -1.87 12.15 -13.13
N ASP A 133 -2.94 11.96 -13.90
CA ASP A 133 -3.06 10.90 -14.90
C ASP A 133 -1.91 11.00 -15.91
N GLY A 134 -1.61 12.20 -16.41
CA GLY A 134 -0.48 12.41 -17.31
C GLY A 134 0.89 12.16 -16.67
N ALA A 135 1.06 12.43 -15.36
CA ALA A 135 2.29 12.12 -14.64
C ALA A 135 2.44 10.62 -14.41
N TRP A 136 1.34 9.95 -14.08
CA TRP A 136 1.25 8.51 -13.94
C TRP A 136 1.58 7.81 -15.27
N GLU A 137 0.93 8.21 -16.37
CA GLU A 137 1.20 7.66 -17.70
C GLU A 137 2.67 7.82 -18.13
N ARG A 138 3.31 8.94 -17.77
CA ARG A 138 4.75 9.11 -18.02
C ARG A 138 5.58 8.10 -17.24
N LEU A 139 5.26 7.88 -15.96
CA LEU A 139 5.92 6.87 -15.16
C LEU A 139 5.73 5.47 -15.77
N VAL A 140 4.50 5.12 -16.13
CA VAL A 140 4.19 3.84 -16.81
C VAL A 140 5.02 3.68 -18.08
N LYS A 141 5.06 4.70 -18.95
CA LYS A 141 5.81 4.65 -20.21
C LYS A 141 7.32 4.49 -20.00
N GLU A 142 7.90 5.17 -19.02
CA GLU A 142 9.33 4.98 -18.72
C GLU A 142 9.60 3.57 -18.17
N LEU A 143 8.69 3.02 -17.37
CA LEU A 143 8.80 1.65 -16.87
C LEU A 143 8.61 0.61 -17.99
N GLU A 144 7.68 0.82 -18.92
CA GLU A 144 7.49 -0.04 -20.10
C GLU A 144 8.74 -0.05 -21.00
N ARG A 145 9.45 1.08 -21.13
CA ARG A 145 10.74 1.14 -21.84
C ARG A 145 11.82 0.28 -21.18
N GLU A 146 11.76 0.17 -19.86
CA GLU A 146 12.60 -0.75 -19.07
C GLU A 146 12.00 -2.18 -19.02
N GLY A 147 10.89 -2.43 -19.73
CA GLY A 147 10.23 -3.73 -19.83
C GLY A 147 9.40 -4.12 -18.60
N ARG A 148 8.59 -3.21 -18.04
CA ARG A 148 7.80 -3.41 -16.80
C ARG A 148 6.30 -3.06 -16.96
N PHE A 149 5.45 -3.51 -16.02
CA PHE A 149 3.96 -3.37 -16.02
C PHE A 149 3.43 -2.67 -14.74
N VAL A 150 2.33 -1.88 -14.78
CA VAL A 150 1.97 -0.91 -13.72
C VAL A 150 0.46 -0.72 -13.38
N GLY A 151 0.16 -0.63 -12.07
CA GLY A 151 -1.07 -0.10 -11.45
C GLY A 151 -0.82 0.23 -9.97
N ILE A 152 -0.24 -0.75 -9.29
CA ILE A 152 0.69 -0.64 -8.15
C ILE A 152 2.01 -1.23 -8.70
N LEU A 153 3.17 -0.75 -8.25
CA LEU A 153 4.46 -1.19 -8.79
C LEU A 153 4.97 -2.36 -7.96
N GLY A 154 5.06 -3.55 -8.55
CA GLY A 154 5.76 -4.68 -7.95
C GLY A 154 7.21 -4.75 -8.44
N TRP A 155 8.13 -5.01 -7.54
CA TRP A 155 9.56 -5.23 -7.78
C TRP A 155 9.96 -6.59 -7.23
N GLU A 156 10.96 -7.23 -7.83
CA GLU A 156 11.53 -8.48 -7.35
C GLU A 156 12.29 -8.29 -6.03
N GLY A 157 12.86 -7.11 -5.79
CA GLY A 157 13.60 -6.79 -4.58
C GLY A 157 14.19 -5.38 -4.56
N LEU A 158 14.91 -5.06 -3.49
CA LEU A 158 15.46 -3.71 -3.28
C LEU A 158 16.52 -3.35 -4.33
N GLU A 159 17.34 -4.31 -4.73
CA GLU A 159 18.36 -4.11 -5.76
C GLU A 159 17.73 -3.69 -7.10
N GLU A 160 16.62 -4.32 -7.48
CA GLU A 160 15.91 -3.96 -8.72
C GLU A 160 15.26 -2.58 -8.59
N TYR A 161 14.58 -2.31 -7.47
CA TYR A 161 14.01 -0.99 -7.19
C TYR A 161 15.07 0.11 -7.30
N GLU A 162 16.27 -0.10 -6.77
CA GLU A 162 17.35 0.89 -6.83
C GLU A 162 17.93 1.03 -8.24
N ALA A 163 18.11 -0.07 -8.97
CA ALA A 163 18.68 -0.04 -10.32
C ALA A 163 17.73 0.61 -11.34
N VAL A 164 16.46 0.19 -11.36
CA VAL A 164 15.45 0.64 -12.33
C VAL A 164 14.76 1.92 -11.85
N GLY A 165 14.35 1.96 -10.59
CA GLY A 165 13.76 3.16 -9.98
C GLY A 165 14.74 4.34 -9.93
N GLY A 166 16.03 4.06 -9.79
CA GLY A 166 17.10 5.05 -9.84
C GLY A 166 17.43 5.57 -11.24
N SER A 167 16.88 4.98 -12.31
CA SER A 167 17.15 5.42 -13.68
C SER A 167 16.66 6.85 -13.90
N LYS A 168 17.37 7.61 -14.74
CA LYS A 168 17.10 9.05 -14.93
C LYS A 168 15.66 9.32 -15.37
N GLY A 169 15.11 8.46 -16.23
CA GLY A 169 13.74 8.58 -16.74
C GLY A 169 12.70 8.31 -15.64
N VAL A 170 12.84 7.16 -14.97
CA VAL A 170 11.92 6.72 -13.92
C VAL A 170 11.93 7.68 -12.74
N ARG A 171 13.12 8.06 -12.24
CA ARG A 171 13.26 9.02 -11.15
C ARG A 171 12.61 10.37 -11.46
N LYS A 172 12.81 10.90 -12.68
CA LYS A 172 12.19 12.16 -13.09
C LYS A 172 10.66 12.05 -13.12
N ALA A 173 10.12 10.91 -13.51
CA ALA A 173 8.68 10.67 -13.51
C ALA A 173 8.11 10.56 -12.08
N GLN A 174 8.80 9.83 -11.18
CA GLN A 174 8.46 9.74 -9.76
C GLN A 174 8.49 11.12 -9.08
N GLU A 175 9.55 11.92 -9.31
CA GLU A 175 9.65 13.30 -8.83
C GLU A 175 8.50 14.19 -9.34
N GLY A 176 7.97 13.90 -10.54
CA GLY A 176 6.80 14.58 -11.08
C GLY A 176 5.52 14.35 -10.26
N LEU A 177 5.32 13.12 -9.77
CA LEU A 177 4.21 12.78 -8.87
C LEU A 177 4.43 13.40 -7.49
N MET A 178 5.64 13.29 -6.93
CA MET A 178 5.94 13.85 -5.60
C MET A 178 5.78 15.37 -5.55
N LYS A 179 6.15 16.09 -6.61
CA LYS A 179 5.93 17.55 -6.73
C LYS A 179 4.45 17.95 -6.71
N LYS A 180 3.55 17.01 -6.98
CA LYS A 180 2.09 17.20 -6.91
C LYS A 180 1.51 16.82 -5.53
N GLY A 181 2.37 16.53 -4.55
CA GLY A 181 1.94 16.20 -3.19
C GLY A 181 1.65 14.71 -2.97
N PHE A 182 2.01 13.84 -3.92
CA PHE A 182 1.91 12.40 -3.71
C PHE A 182 3.05 11.90 -2.84
N GLU A 183 2.72 11.14 -1.82
CA GLU A 183 3.68 10.38 -1.03
C GLU A 183 4.03 9.08 -1.76
N ASP A 184 5.33 8.77 -1.83
CA ASP A 184 5.89 7.54 -2.38
C ASP A 184 6.23 6.55 -1.26
N PHE A 185 5.64 5.36 -1.32
CA PHE A 185 5.86 4.30 -0.37
C PHE A 185 6.47 3.09 -1.04
N VAL A 186 7.59 2.61 -0.51
CA VAL A 186 8.17 1.30 -0.86
C VAL A 186 8.02 0.37 0.33
N VAL A 187 7.32 -0.74 0.11
CA VAL A 187 6.85 -1.64 1.15
C VAL A 187 7.33 -3.05 0.86
N LYS A 188 7.75 -3.75 1.92
CA LYS A 188 7.97 -5.18 1.87
C LYS A 188 6.83 -5.91 2.57
N PHE A 189 6.17 -6.79 1.84
CA PHE A 189 5.07 -7.62 2.32
C PHE A 189 5.56 -9.04 2.69
N GLY A 190 4.92 -9.69 3.65
CA GLY A 190 5.06 -11.15 3.85
C GLY A 190 6.25 -11.65 4.66
N GLU A 191 6.83 -10.84 5.56
CA GLU A 191 7.88 -11.29 6.51
C GLU A 191 7.36 -11.98 7.78
#